data_AF-A0A076H6B4-F1
#
_entry.id   AF-A0A076H6B4-F1
#
_cell.length_a   1.000
_cell.length_b   1.000
_cell.length_c   1.000
_cell.angle_alpha   90.00
_cell.angle_beta   90.00
_cell.angle_gamma   90.00
#
_symmetry.space_group_name_H-M   'P 1'
#
loop_
_entity.id
_entity.type
_entity.pdbx_description
1 polymer ?
#
loop_
_entity_poly.entity_id
_entity_poly.type
_entity_poly.pdbx_seq_one_letter_code
_entity_poly.pdbx_strand_id
1 'polypeptide(L)'
;MSRVDTSRLIGHIVSGHGVASGRSDGSPYPAGTIAMQTPVFRQAGLDLSDCWPGTINLSFAPLELRLKDPDHCFPHLRWTDLHPPETFSFWRVDLISENGQQACGWVYRPHPETKQRHWQSSSTLELLAPRLNGVKPNSRMEIVDHRSRIALVDGVRLRSRLLECLKFRVLAAQQSFFVSTEGEQRRVWLRQAWPEALDLDDGDLEAVWSQARMLYADD
;
A
#
# COMPACT_ATOMS: atom_id res chain seq x y z
N MET A 1 -14.54 -20.73 -12.23
CA MET A 1 -14.48 -19.86 -11.04
C MET A 1 -14.35 -18.43 -11.54
N SER A 2 -15.24 -17.53 -11.12
CA SER A 2 -15.28 -16.15 -11.62
C SER A 2 -14.01 -15.41 -11.17
N ARG A 3 -13.36 -14.74 -12.12
CA ARG A 3 -12.20 -13.89 -11.86
C ARG A 3 -12.74 -12.68 -11.09
N VAL A 4 -12.31 -12.47 -9.85
CA VAL A 4 -12.56 -11.22 -9.15
C VAL A 4 -11.96 -10.12 -10.01
N ASP A 5 -12.78 -9.14 -10.40
CA ASP A 5 -12.32 -8.00 -11.19
C ASP A 5 -11.42 -7.13 -10.31
N THR A 6 -10.12 -7.42 -10.34
CA THR A 6 -9.09 -6.69 -9.60
C THR A 6 -8.96 -5.23 -10.04
N SER A 7 -9.59 -4.83 -11.14
CA SER A 7 -9.58 -3.43 -11.56
C SER A 7 -10.43 -2.56 -10.65
N ARG A 8 -11.48 -3.08 -10.01
CA ARG A 8 -12.43 -2.30 -9.20
C ARG A 8 -12.37 -2.70 -7.74
N LEU A 9 -11.93 -1.77 -6.89
CA LEU A 9 -11.79 -1.97 -5.45
C LEU A 9 -12.74 -1.05 -4.70
N ILE A 10 -13.27 -1.54 -3.58
CA ILE A 10 -14.23 -0.84 -2.75
C ILE A 10 -13.62 -0.66 -1.36
N GLY A 11 -13.61 0.58 -0.87
CA GLY A 11 -13.16 0.89 0.48
C GLY A 11 -14.10 1.85 1.20
N HIS A 12 -13.74 2.15 2.44
CA HIS A 12 -14.44 3.13 3.28
C HIS A 12 -13.56 4.33 3.57
N ILE A 13 -14.12 5.53 3.46
CA ILE A 13 -13.40 6.76 3.75
C ILE A 13 -13.11 6.80 5.26
N VAL A 14 -11.87 7.08 5.63
CA VAL A 14 -11.45 7.24 7.03
C VAL A 14 -10.87 8.63 7.26
N SER A 15 -10.93 9.09 8.51
CA SER A 15 -10.31 10.36 8.89
C SER A 15 -8.78 10.23 8.86
N GLY A 16 -8.11 11.17 8.20
CA GLY A 16 -6.65 11.31 8.29
C GLY A 16 -6.22 12.27 9.38
N HIS A 17 -4.90 12.43 9.55
CA HIS A 17 -4.32 13.34 10.56
C HIS A 17 -4.41 14.83 10.21
N GLY A 18 -4.90 15.20 9.01
CA GLY A 18 -5.05 16.60 8.60
C GLY A 18 -3.76 17.31 8.18
N VAL A 19 -2.61 16.64 8.20
CA VAL A 19 -1.31 17.18 7.78
C VAL A 19 -1.30 17.52 6.28
N ALA A 20 -1.89 16.63 5.45
CA ALA A 20 -1.97 16.82 4.00
C ALA A 20 -2.75 18.09 3.60
N SER A 21 -3.81 18.41 4.34
CA SER A 21 -4.70 19.54 4.09
C SER A 21 -4.41 20.79 4.93
N GLY A 22 -3.35 20.76 5.74
CA GLY A 22 -2.97 21.88 6.62
C GLY A 22 -3.94 22.13 7.78
N ARG A 23 -4.81 21.17 8.11
CA ARG A 23 -5.79 21.27 9.20
C ARG A 23 -5.29 20.72 10.53
N SER A 24 -4.08 20.16 10.57
CA SER A 24 -3.48 19.67 11.80
C SER A 24 -2.85 20.82 12.59
N ASP A 25 -3.26 20.96 13.85
CA ASP A 25 -2.63 21.90 14.78
C ASP A 25 -1.14 21.61 14.92
N GLY A 26 -0.31 22.64 14.86
CA GLY A 26 1.15 22.53 15.01
C GLY A 26 1.88 21.85 13.84
N SER A 27 1.22 21.65 12.69
CA SER A 27 1.89 21.18 11.48
C SER A 27 3.01 22.14 11.07
N PRO A 28 4.25 21.65 10.80
CA PRO A 28 5.33 22.50 10.30
C PRO A 28 5.11 22.93 8.84
N TYR A 29 4.03 22.45 8.20
CA TYR A 29 3.66 22.73 6.81
C TYR A 29 2.48 23.73 6.79
N PRO A 30 2.73 25.04 6.65
CA PRO A 30 1.72 26.09 6.90
C PRO A 30 0.55 26.07 5.90
N ALA A 31 0.75 25.55 4.69
CA ALA A 31 -0.30 25.39 3.67
C ALA A 31 -0.82 23.95 3.55
N GLY A 32 -0.31 23.02 4.37
CA GLY A 32 -0.46 21.58 4.18
C GLY A 32 0.54 21.01 3.16
N THR A 33 0.87 19.72 3.29
CA THR A 33 1.91 19.11 2.46
C THR A 33 1.54 19.11 0.99
N ILE A 34 0.28 18.81 0.63
CA ILE A 34 -0.13 18.72 -0.78
C ILE A 34 0.02 20.07 -1.48
N ALA A 35 -0.44 21.16 -0.85
CA ALA A 35 -0.30 22.49 -1.44
C ALA A 35 1.17 22.87 -1.66
N MET A 36 2.06 22.54 -0.72
CA MET A 36 3.49 22.78 -0.85
C MET A 36 4.17 21.90 -1.91
N GLN A 37 3.72 20.66 -2.06
CA GLN A 37 4.29 19.68 -2.98
C GLN A 37 3.82 19.85 -4.44
N THR A 38 2.58 20.32 -4.67
CA THR A 38 1.99 20.52 -6.01
C THR A 38 2.91 21.26 -7.00
N PRO A 39 3.51 22.43 -6.68
CA PRO A 39 4.39 23.11 -7.64
C PRO A 39 5.64 22.28 -7.99
N VAL A 40 6.16 21.51 -7.03
CA VAL A 40 7.34 20.66 -7.23
C VAL A 40 7.00 19.47 -8.14
N PHE A 41 5.86 18.81 -7.92
CA PHE A 41 5.39 17.75 -8.80
C PHE A 41 5.10 18.27 -10.22
N ARG A 42 4.54 19.48 -10.35
CA ARG A 42 4.30 20.10 -11.65
C ARG A 42 5.60 20.29 -12.43
N GLN A 43 6.65 20.79 -11.77
CA GLN A 43 7.97 20.94 -12.38
C GLN A 43 8.60 19.59 -12.75
N ALA A 44 8.34 18.55 -11.96
CA ALA A 44 8.80 17.19 -12.23
C ALA A 44 7.97 16.45 -13.31
N GLY A 45 6.89 17.05 -13.83
CA GLY A 45 6.09 16.51 -14.94
C GLY A 45 4.72 15.93 -14.55
N LEU A 46 4.25 16.14 -13.32
CA LEU A 46 2.91 15.75 -12.87
C LEU A 46 2.10 16.96 -12.42
N ASP A 47 1.08 17.33 -13.21
CA ASP A 47 0.16 18.41 -12.86
C ASP A 47 -0.97 17.91 -11.94
N LEU A 48 -1.05 18.48 -10.73
CA LEU A 48 -2.08 18.21 -9.71
C LEU A 48 -2.95 19.46 -9.41
N SER A 49 -2.93 20.47 -10.29
CA SER A 49 -3.63 21.75 -10.07
C SER A 49 -5.16 21.63 -10.04
N ASP A 50 -5.71 20.55 -10.59
CA ASP A 50 -7.14 20.22 -10.53
C ASP A 50 -7.53 19.54 -9.21
N CYS A 51 -6.56 19.07 -8.43
CA CYS A 51 -6.79 18.36 -7.18
C CYS A 51 -7.03 19.32 -6.01
N TRP A 52 -7.94 18.95 -5.12
CA TRP A 52 -8.10 19.63 -3.84
C TRP A 52 -6.80 19.47 -3.02
N PRO A 53 -6.30 20.51 -2.33
CA PRO A 53 -5.06 20.44 -1.54
C PRO A 53 -5.27 19.65 -0.24
N GLY A 54 -5.35 18.33 -0.37
CA GLY A 54 -5.54 17.37 0.70
C GLY A 54 -5.84 15.99 0.15
N THR A 55 -5.79 14.97 1.02
CA THR A 55 -6.02 13.58 0.63
C THR A 55 -7.35 13.04 1.16
N ILE A 56 -7.97 12.15 0.39
CA ILE A 56 -9.03 11.27 0.86
C ILE A 56 -8.34 9.98 1.29
N ASN A 57 -8.50 9.57 2.56
CA ASN A 57 -7.95 8.31 3.05
C ASN A 57 -9.00 7.22 2.85
N LEU A 58 -8.69 6.21 2.07
CA LEU A 58 -9.58 5.10 1.75
C LEU A 58 -9.05 3.81 2.36
N SER A 59 -9.78 3.25 3.33
CA SER A 59 -9.40 2.02 4.02
C SER A 59 -10.04 0.79 3.37
N PHE A 60 -9.23 -0.26 3.26
CA PHE A 60 -9.61 -1.61 2.81
C PHE A 60 -9.43 -2.66 3.91
N ALA A 61 -9.23 -2.21 5.16
CA ALA A 61 -9.04 -3.11 6.29
C ALA A 61 -10.19 -4.14 6.37
N PRO A 62 -9.88 -5.41 6.68
CA PRO A 62 -8.58 -5.94 7.13
C PRO A 62 -7.61 -6.30 6.00
N LEU A 63 -7.95 -6.08 4.73
CA LEU A 63 -7.09 -6.44 3.60
C LEU A 63 -5.94 -5.44 3.43
N GLU A 64 -4.80 -5.93 2.99
CA GLU A 64 -3.57 -5.18 2.74
C GLU A 64 -3.46 -4.85 1.25
N LEU A 65 -2.88 -3.69 0.94
CA LEU A 65 -2.71 -3.20 -0.42
C LEU A 65 -1.36 -3.65 -0.99
N ARG A 66 -1.38 -4.17 -2.21
CA ARG A 66 -0.19 -4.38 -3.04
C ARG A 66 -0.27 -3.46 -4.25
N LEU A 67 0.74 -2.61 -4.40
CA LEU A 67 0.86 -1.68 -5.53
C LEU A 67 2.12 -2.00 -6.33
N LYS A 68 2.03 -1.96 -7.65
CA LYS A 68 3.15 -2.14 -8.58
C LYS A 68 3.06 -1.16 -9.75
N ASP A 69 4.13 -0.99 -10.51
CA ASP A 69 4.12 -0.27 -11.80
C ASP A 69 3.44 1.13 -11.76
N PRO A 70 3.90 2.07 -10.91
CA PRO A 70 3.33 3.40 -10.83
C PRO A 70 3.41 4.15 -12.17
N ASP A 71 2.42 5.03 -12.43
CA ASP A 71 2.44 5.91 -13.60
C ASP A 71 3.53 6.99 -13.46
N HIS A 72 3.79 7.46 -12.23
CA HIS A 72 4.90 8.34 -11.93
C HIS A 72 5.63 7.87 -10.68
N CYS A 73 6.96 7.93 -10.72
CA CYS A 73 7.83 7.71 -9.56
C CYS A 73 8.86 8.84 -9.50
N PHE A 74 8.89 9.56 -8.38
CA PHE A 74 9.82 10.65 -8.12
C PHE A 74 10.74 10.24 -6.97
N PRO A 75 11.90 9.63 -7.25
CA PRO A 75 12.84 9.23 -6.21
C PRO A 75 13.53 10.45 -5.60
N HIS A 76 13.63 10.49 -4.27
CA HIS A 76 14.38 11.51 -3.53
C HIS A 76 14.05 12.95 -3.96
N LEU A 77 12.76 13.26 -4.06
CA LEU A 77 12.27 14.59 -4.41
C LEU A 77 12.40 15.54 -3.21
N ARG A 78 13.20 16.60 -3.38
CA ARG A 78 13.32 17.67 -2.39
C ARG A 78 12.19 18.67 -2.58
N TRP A 79 11.16 18.59 -1.74
CA TRP A 79 10.01 19.50 -1.78
C TRP A 79 9.96 20.50 -0.60
N THR A 80 10.85 20.33 0.38
CA THR A 80 11.02 21.21 1.54
C THR A 80 12.45 21.09 2.07
N ASP A 81 12.87 22.03 2.90
CA ASP A 81 14.17 22.03 3.58
C ASP A 81 14.09 21.47 5.02
N LEU A 82 12.91 21.06 5.46
CA LEU A 82 12.65 20.60 6.83
C LEU A 82 13.14 19.17 7.12
N HIS A 83 13.36 18.36 6.08
CA HIS A 83 13.79 16.98 6.18
C HIS A 83 14.48 16.54 4.88
N PRO A 84 15.17 15.38 4.87
CA PRO A 84 15.76 14.85 3.65
C PRO A 84 14.72 14.61 2.54
N PRO A 85 15.16 14.53 1.28
CA PRO A 85 14.27 14.26 0.14
C PRO A 85 13.52 12.95 0.26
N GLU A 86 12.27 12.92 -0.21
CA GLU A 86 11.36 11.78 -0.07
C GLU A 86 11.00 11.20 -1.44
N THR A 87 10.71 9.90 -1.48
CA THR A 87 10.26 9.23 -2.70
C THR A 87 8.74 9.16 -2.75
N PHE A 88 8.16 9.47 -3.91
CA PHE A 88 6.72 9.45 -4.14
C PHE A 88 6.37 8.62 -5.37
N SER A 89 5.27 7.88 -5.30
CA SER A 89 4.69 7.20 -6.45
C SER A 89 3.21 7.53 -6.61
N PHE A 90 2.77 7.56 -7.87
CA PHE A 90 1.41 7.89 -8.25
C PHE A 90 0.83 6.87 -9.21
N TRP A 91 -0.46 6.57 -9.04
CA TRP A 91 -1.24 5.73 -9.96
C TRP A 91 -2.50 6.49 -10.36
N ARG A 92 -2.73 6.63 -11.65
CA ARG A 92 -3.98 7.15 -12.18
C ARG A 92 -5.08 6.14 -11.91
N VAL A 93 -6.18 6.61 -11.31
CA VAL A 93 -7.38 5.82 -11.02
C VAL A 93 -8.62 6.63 -11.29
N ASP A 94 -9.72 5.95 -11.59
CA ASP A 94 -11.05 6.57 -11.55
C ASP A 94 -11.66 6.36 -10.17
N LEU A 95 -12.34 7.39 -9.67
CA LEU A 95 -13.01 7.39 -8.38
C LEU A 95 -14.51 7.45 -8.61
N ILE A 96 -15.25 6.63 -7.86
CA ILE A 96 -16.71 6.62 -7.86
C ILE A 96 -17.16 6.75 -6.40
N SER A 97 -17.78 7.88 -6.06
CA SER A 97 -18.34 8.10 -4.73
C SER A 97 -19.67 7.37 -4.54
N GLU A 98 -20.11 7.26 -3.28
CA GLU A 98 -21.38 6.62 -2.90
C GLU A 98 -22.62 7.20 -3.61
N ASN A 99 -22.60 8.49 -3.95
CA ASN A 99 -23.68 9.15 -4.70
C ASN A 99 -23.55 9.01 -6.23
N GLY A 100 -22.59 8.22 -6.73
CA GLY A 100 -22.34 7.99 -8.15
C GLY A 100 -21.53 9.07 -8.87
N GLN A 101 -21.05 10.11 -8.18
CA GLN A 101 -20.16 11.10 -8.79
C GLN A 101 -18.83 10.42 -9.17
N GLN A 102 -18.38 10.68 -10.40
CA GLN A 102 -17.13 10.15 -10.92
C GLN A 102 -16.09 11.26 -11.06
N ALA A 103 -14.83 10.93 -10.78
CA ALA A 103 -13.71 11.81 -11.08
C ALA A 103 -12.46 10.98 -11.37
N CYS A 104 -11.61 11.49 -12.25
CA CYS A 104 -10.24 11.00 -12.35
C CYS A 104 -9.45 11.51 -11.15
N GLY A 105 -8.64 10.65 -10.56
CA GLY A 105 -7.79 10.98 -9.43
C GLY A 105 -6.44 10.29 -9.50
N TRP A 106 -5.71 10.39 -8.41
CA TRP A 106 -4.41 9.76 -8.23
C TRP A 106 -4.37 9.06 -6.89
N VAL A 107 -3.89 7.82 -6.86
CA VAL A 107 -3.30 7.29 -5.64
C VAL A 107 -2.00 8.04 -5.40
N TYR A 108 -1.82 8.58 -4.20
CA TYR A 108 -0.63 9.27 -3.74
C TYR A 108 0.06 8.40 -2.68
N ARG A 109 1.26 7.90 -2.98
CA ARG A 109 2.04 7.08 -2.05
C ARG A 109 3.40 7.71 -1.77
N PRO A 110 3.58 8.38 -0.62
CA PRO A 110 4.92 8.58 -0.08
C PRO A 110 5.51 7.24 0.35
N HIS A 111 6.80 7.01 0.07
CA HIS A 111 7.48 5.76 0.40
C HIS A 111 8.01 5.79 1.85
N PRO A 112 7.63 4.81 2.70
CA PRO A 112 7.98 4.81 4.13
C PRO A 112 9.48 4.76 4.37
N GLU A 113 10.26 4.16 3.47
CA GLU A 113 11.73 4.03 3.56
C GLU A 113 12.44 5.39 3.58
N THR A 114 11.80 6.42 3.02
CA THR A 114 12.34 7.79 2.96
C THR A 114 11.62 8.76 3.90
N LYS A 115 10.47 8.36 4.46
CA LYS A 115 9.69 9.14 5.43
C LYS A 115 10.19 8.87 6.84
N GLN A 116 10.94 9.82 7.41
CA GLN A 116 11.47 9.72 8.78
C GLN A 116 10.38 9.67 9.87
N ARG A 117 9.15 10.08 9.54
CA ARG A 117 8.01 10.11 10.44
C ARG A 117 6.80 9.60 9.68
N HIS A 118 6.00 8.76 10.35
CA HIS A 118 4.72 8.17 9.92
C HIS A 118 4.79 6.75 9.33
N TRP A 119 4.37 5.80 10.17
CA TRP A 119 3.87 4.49 9.76
C TRP A 119 2.53 4.68 9.02
N GLN A 120 2.47 4.35 7.74
CA GLN A 120 1.20 4.27 7.01
C GLN A 120 0.62 2.86 7.15
N SER A 121 -0.70 2.77 7.33
CA SER A 121 -1.42 1.51 7.32
C SER A 121 -1.26 0.82 5.97
N SER A 122 -0.91 -0.48 5.97
CA SER A 122 -0.86 -1.31 4.76
C SER A 122 -2.23 -1.44 4.09
N SER A 123 -3.31 -1.07 4.76
CA SER A 123 -4.70 -1.16 4.28
C SER A 123 -5.30 0.17 3.82
N THR A 124 -4.56 1.29 3.85
CA THR A 124 -5.12 2.61 3.53
C THR A 124 -4.42 3.24 2.32
N LEU A 125 -5.20 3.68 1.33
CA LEU A 125 -4.72 4.54 0.24
C LEU A 125 -4.99 6.01 0.55
N GLU A 126 -4.04 6.88 0.22
CA GLU A 126 -4.29 8.31 0.12
C GLU A 126 -4.61 8.66 -1.34
N LEU A 127 -5.74 9.32 -1.57
CA LEU A 127 -6.22 9.71 -2.90
C LEU A 127 -6.20 11.23 -3.05
N LEU A 128 -5.68 11.70 -4.18
CA LEU A 128 -5.79 13.07 -4.65
C LEU A 128 -6.82 13.14 -5.77
N ALA A 129 -7.74 14.09 -5.68
CA ALA A 129 -8.83 14.23 -6.64
C ALA A 129 -9.34 15.67 -6.65
N PRO A 130 -10.06 16.07 -7.72
CA PRO A 130 -10.91 17.26 -7.66
C PRO A 130 -11.89 17.20 -6.49
N ARG A 131 -12.45 18.34 -6.12
CA ARG A 131 -13.40 18.40 -5.01
C ARG A 131 -14.65 17.57 -5.31
N LEU A 132 -14.80 16.45 -4.61
CA LEU A 132 -15.95 15.57 -4.67
C LEU A 132 -17.01 15.95 -3.63
N ASN A 133 -18.28 15.84 -3.99
CA ASN A 133 -19.39 16.06 -3.07
C ASN A 133 -19.66 14.80 -2.26
N GLY A 134 -20.01 14.96 -0.98
CA GLY A 134 -20.39 13.83 -0.14
C GLY A 134 -19.24 12.97 0.37
N VAL A 135 -17.99 13.42 0.24
CA VAL A 135 -16.83 12.77 0.90
C VAL A 135 -16.96 12.96 2.41
N LYS A 136 -17.36 11.90 3.11
CA LYS A 136 -17.53 11.87 4.57
C LYS A 136 -16.90 10.60 5.12
N PRO A 137 -16.39 10.61 6.37
CA PRO A 137 -15.96 9.38 7.02
C PRO A 137 -17.05 8.29 7.00
N ASN A 138 -16.62 7.04 6.87
CA ASN A 138 -17.40 5.80 6.75
C ASN A 138 -18.21 5.63 5.45
N SER A 139 -18.36 6.66 4.62
CA SER A 139 -18.98 6.49 3.29
C SER A 139 -18.14 5.60 2.39
N ARG A 140 -18.83 4.85 1.54
CA ARG A 140 -18.20 3.97 0.56
C ARG A 140 -17.62 4.78 -0.60
N MET A 141 -16.47 4.35 -1.09
CA MET A 141 -15.90 4.85 -2.33
C MET A 141 -15.28 3.69 -3.09
N GLU A 142 -15.39 3.75 -4.41
CA GLU A 142 -14.81 2.78 -5.30
C GLU A 142 -13.68 3.42 -6.09
N ILE A 143 -12.63 2.64 -6.31
CA ILE A 143 -11.53 3.01 -7.19
C ILE A 143 -11.46 2.00 -8.34
N VAL A 144 -11.18 2.52 -9.53
CA VAL A 144 -10.94 1.69 -10.71
C VAL A 144 -9.52 1.94 -11.24
N ASP A 145 -8.69 0.90 -11.21
CA ASP A 145 -7.40 0.86 -11.88
C ASP A 145 -7.48 -0.06 -13.09
N HIS A 146 -7.65 0.53 -14.26
CA HIS A 146 -7.77 -0.17 -15.55
C HIS A 146 -6.55 -1.01 -15.93
N ARG A 147 -5.43 -0.88 -15.20
CA ARG A 147 -4.19 -1.62 -15.44
C ARG A 147 -3.96 -2.76 -14.44
N SER A 148 -4.85 -2.99 -13.47
CA SER A 148 -4.76 -4.08 -12.48
C SER A 148 -3.42 -4.13 -11.71
N ARG A 149 -2.97 -2.97 -11.26
CA ARG A 149 -1.72 -2.73 -10.53
C ARG A 149 -1.93 -2.59 -9.03
N ILE A 150 -3.17 -2.40 -8.60
CA ILE A 150 -3.57 -2.35 -7.19
C ILE A 150 -4.30 -3.65 -6.88
N ALA A 151 -3.81 -4.39 -5.87
CA ALA A 151 -4.43 -5.61 -5.41
C ALA A 151 -4.66 -5.56 -3.90
N LEU A 152 -5.65 -6.32 -3.45
CA LEU A 152 -5.94 -6.54 -2.03
C LEU A 152 -5.53 -7.96 -1.64
N VAL A 153 -4.82 -8.09 -0.54
CA VAL A 153 -4.28 -9.35 -0.03
C VAL A 153 -4.75 -9.54 1.41
N ASP A 154 -5.26 -10.71 1.72
CA ASP A 154 -5.55 -11.10 3.10
C ASP A 154 -4.26 -11.62 3.76
N GLY A 155 -3.39 -10.67 4.12
CA GLY A 155 -2.07 -10.97 4.66
C GLY A 155 -2.13 -11.81 5.93
N VAL A 156 -3.10 -11.53 6.82
CA VAL A 156 -3.28 -12.27 8.08
C VAL A 156 -3.58 -13.74 7.80
N ARG A 157 -4.52 -14.01 6.89
CA ARG A 157 -4.87 -15.37 6.49
C ARG A 157 -3.71 -16.06 5.78
N LEU A 158 -3.00 -15.37 4.87
CA LEU A 158 -1.87 -15.95 4.15
C LEU A 158 -0.73 -16.30 5.10
N ARG A 159 -0.31 -15.39 5.99
CA ARG A 159 0.73 -15.67 6.99
C ARG A 159 0.36 -16.85 7.89
N SER A 160 -0.90 -16.91 8.34
CA SER A 160 -1.39 -18.01 9.18
C SER A 160 -1.35 -19.36 8.45
N ARG A 161 -1.85 -19.42 7.20
CA ARG A 161 -1.84 -20.65 6.40
C ARG A 161 -0.42 -21.06 5.99
N LEU A 162 0.47 -20.08 5.76
CA LEU A 162 1.88 -20.35 5.49
C LEU A 162 2.52 -21.07 6.66
N LEU A 163 2.35 -20.52 7.87
CA LEU A 163 2.91 -21.08 9.09
C LEU A 163 2.40 -22.50 9.33
N GLU A 164 1.09 -22.74 9.13
CA GLU A 164 0.49 -24.07 9.20
C GLU A 164 1.09 -25.03 8.15
N CYS A 165 1.30 -24.59 6.91
CA CYS A 165 1.94 -25.39 5.87
C CYS A 165 3.38 -25.76 6.27
N LEU A 166 4.15 -24.78 6.76
CA LEU A 166 5.54 -24.97 7.19
C LEU A 166 5.62 -25.96 8.36
N LYS A 167 4.69 -25.94 9.31
CA LYS A 167 4.63 -26.92 10.41
C LYS A 167 4.79 -28.36 9.92
N PHE A 168 3.99 -28.77 8.93
CA PHE A 168 4.03 -30.15 8.43
C PHE A 168 5.33 -30.45 7.67
N ARG A 169 5.90 -29.47 6.98
CA ARG A 169 7.13 -29.63 6.20
C ARG A 169 8.37 -29.72 7.09
N VAL A 170 8.45 -28.84 8.09
CA VAL A 170 9.56 -28.84 9.05
C VAL A 170 9.50 -30.09 9.92
N LEU A 171 8.33 -30.53 10.38
CA LEU A 171 8.24 -31.78 11.14
C LEU A 171 8.63 -33.02 10.33
N ALA A 172 8.46 -33.00 9.00
CA ALA A 172 8.82 -34.12 8.14
C ALA A 172 10.31 -34.13 7.72
N ALA A 173 10.95 -32.97 7.60
CA ALA A 173 12.32 -32.84 7.06
C ALA A 173 13.33 -32.16 8.02
N GLN A 174 12.88 -31.77 9.22
CA GLN A 174 13.65 -31.14 10.29
C GLN A 174 14.51 -29.95 9.80
N GLN A 175 15.71 -29.76 10.35
CA GLN A 175 16.58 -28.62 10.04
C GLN A 175 17.01 -28.55 8.56
N SER A 176 17.01 -29.69 7.84
CA SER A 176 17.39 -29.74 6.41
C SER A 176 16.41 -29.00 5.48
N PHE A 177 15.16 -28.82 5.92
CA PHE A 177 14.16 -28.05 5.18
C PHE A 177 14.56 -26.57 5.05
N PHE A 178 15.03 -25.98 6.14
CA PHE A 178 15.35 -24.56 6.14
C PHE A 178 16.60 -24.28 5.30
N VAL A 179 17.62 -25.14 5.37
CA VAL A 179 18.84 -25.03 4.54
C VAL A 179 18.52 -25.12 3.05
N SER A 180 17.58 -25.99 2.66
CA SER A 180 17.15 -26.15 1.25
C SER A 180 16.12 -25.11 0.79
N THR A 181 15.76 -24.14 1.64
CA THR A 181 14.82 -23.06 1.30
C THR A 181 15.33 -21.68 1.66
N GLU A 182 16.66 -21.49 1.75
CA GLU A 182 17.26 -20.17 1.97
C GLU A 182 17.33 -19.32 0.68
N GLY A 183 17.27 -18.00 0.86
CA GLY A 183 17.36 -17.03 -0.23
C GLY A 183 16.37 -17.29 -1.37
N GLU A 184 16.88 -17.35 -2.61
CA GLU A 184 16.05 -17.52 -3.81
C GLU A 184 15.33 -18.88 -3.87
N GLN A 185 15.86 -19.92 -3.21
CA GLN A 185 15.24 -21.24 -3.18
C GLN A 185 13.88 -21.22 -2.48
N ARG A 186 13.67 -20.29 -1.53
CA ARG A 186 12.38 -20.08 -0.85
C ARG A 186 11.26 -19.82 -1.84
N ARG A 187 11.44 -18.84 -2.74
CA ARG A 187 10.42 -18.47 -3.73
C ARG A 187 10.23 -19.55 -4.78
N VAL A 188 11.29 -20.27 -5.16
CA VAL A 188 11.18 -21.44 -6.05
C VAL A 188 10.30 -22.52 -5.42
N TRP A 189 10.54 -22.85 -4.15
CA TRP A 189 9.76 -23.83 -3.42
C TRP A 189 8.30 -23.40 -3.27
N LEU A 190 8.05 -22.13 -2.89
CA LEU A 190 6.69 -21.58 -2.79
C LEU A 190 5.92 -21.68 -4.10
N ARG A 191 6.55 -21.39 -5.25
CA ARG A 191 5.89 -21.54 -6.57
C ARG A 191 5.41 -22.97 -6.84
N GLN A 192 6.06 -23.98 -6.28
CA GLN A 192 5.69 -25.38 -6.49
C GLN A 192 4.72 -25.87 -5.42
N ALA A 193 5.02 -25.59 -4.15
CA ALA A 193 4.31 -26.15 -3.02
C ALA A 193 3.10 -25.32 -2.59
N TRP A 194 3.21 -23.99 -2.65
CA TRP A 194 2.15 -23.10 -2.19
C TRP A 194 2.20 -21.69 -2.84
N PRO A 195 1.73 -21.57 -4.10
CA PRO A 195 1.87 -20.34 -4.90
C PRO A 195 1.19 -19.10 -4.29
N GLU A 196 0.11 -19.30 -3.53
CA GLU A 196 -0.64 -18.21 -2.87
C GLU A 196 0.23 -17.40 -1.89
N ALA A 197 1.27 -18.00 -1.31
CA ALA A 197 2.19 -17.28 -0.41
C ALA A 197 2.99 -16.18 -1.11
N LEU A 198 3.10 -16.24 -2.44
CA LEU A 198 3.92 -15.31 -3.21
C LEU A 198 3.33 -13.89 -3.26
N ASP A 199 2.07 -13.74 -2.81
CA ASP A 199 1.41 -12.45 -2.59
C ASP A 199 1.92 -11.73 -1.33
N LEU A 200 2.65 -12.42 -0.45
CA LEU A 200 3.40 -11.82 0.65
C LEU A 200 4.71 -11.21 0.14
N ASP A 201 5.10 -10.08 0.73
CA ASP A 201 6.42 -9.48 0.49
C ASP A 201 7.52 -10.29 1.19
N ASP A 202 8.77 -9.97 0.86
CA ASP A 202 9.93 -10.68 1.40
C ASP A 202 10.05 -10.54 2.93
N GLY A 203 9.60 -9.40 3.50
CA GLY A 203 9.62 -9.19 4.95
C GLY A 203 8.62 -10.08 5.68
N ASP A 204 7.40 -10.17 5.17
CA ASP A 204 6.36 -11.09 5.68
C ASP A 204 6.80 -12.56 5.55
N LEU A 205 7.37 -12.93 4.39
CA LEU A 205 7.91 -14.27 4.19
C LEU A 205 9.03 -14.58 5.18
N GLU A 206 9.97 -13.66 5.38
CA GLU A 206 11.06 -13.83 6.35
C GLU A 206 10.55 -13.96 7.78
N ALA A 207 9.58 -13.14 8.18
CA ALA A 207 8.98 -13.19 9.51
C ALA A 207 8.30 -14.54 9.77
N VAL A 208 7.53 -15.06 8.81
CA VAL A 208 6.88 -16.36 8.95
C VAL A 208 7.89 -17.51 8.94
N TRP A 209 8.94 -17.44 8.13
CA TRP A 209 10.02 -18.45 8.14
C TRP A 209 10.78 -18.46 9.46
N SER A 210 11.13 -17.28 9.98
CA SER A 210 11.79 -17.13 11.28
C SER A 210 10.92 -17.69 12.41
N GLN A 211 9.61 -17.38 12.38
CA GLN A 211 8.65 -17.93 13.33
C GLN A 211 8.55 -19.46 13.22
N ALA A 212 8.48 -20.00 12.02
CA ALA A 212 8.44 -21.45 11.80
C ALA A 212 9.73 -22.12 12.31
N ARG A 213 10.90 -21.50 12.10
CA ARG A 213 12.19 -22.00 12.61
C ARG A 213 12.17 -22.03 14.13
N MET A 214 11.75 -20.94 14.80
CA MET A 214 11.64 -20.89 16.26
C MET A 214 10.66 -21.91 16.85
N LEU A 215 9.55 -22.20 16.16
CA LEU A 215 8.49 -23.05 16.69
C LEU A 215 8.70 -24.54 16.40
N TYR A 216 9.38 -24.88 15.31
CA TYR A 216 9.40 -26.24 14.76
C TYR A 216 10.79 -26.82 14.50
N ALA A 217 11.84 -25.99 14.47
CA ALA A 217 13.20 -26.50 14.53
C ALA A 217 13.64 -26.46 16.00
N ASP A 218 13.58 -27.61 16.68
CA ASP A 218 14.25 -27.79 17.97
C ASP A 218 15.77 -27.52 17.80
N ASP A 219 16.40 -26.99 18.86
CA ASP A 219 17.85 -26.74 18.97
C ASP A 219 18.70 -27.90 18.41
#